data_AF-A0A6N8VPP5-F1
#
_entry.id   AF-A0A6N8VPP5-F1
#
_cell.length_a   1.000
_cell.length_b   1.000
_cell.length_c   1.000
_cell.angle_alpha   90.00
_cell.angle_beta   90.00
_cell.angle_gamma   90.00
#
_symmetry.space_group_name_H-M   'P 1'
#
loop_
_entity.id
_entity.type
_entity.pdbx_description
1 polymer ?
#
loop_
_entity_poly.entity_id
_entity_poly.type
_entity_poly.pdbx_seq_one_letter_code
_entity_poly.pdbx_strand_id
1 'polypeptide(L)'
;MTSTKFEYLRYIAIVLYTLLRREILRFMRIWIQTLLPPAVTTMLYCVIFGELVGRQLTGMRGYTYMEYIIPGLILMAVITNSYSNVVTSFYSTRFHKNIEEMLISPMPAYILMLGFIAGGMARGLVVGLVVWFVSMSFATLPFPNLGLTLQELLLTSAMFSIAGLINGIYARTF
;
A
#
# COMPACT_ATOMS: atom_id res chain seq x y z
N MET A 1 19.35 -19.76 -29.36
CA MET A 1 19.67 -18.79 -28.27
C MET A 1 18.46 -17.97 -27.80
N THR A 2 17.33 -17.96 -28.53
CA THR A 2 16.08 -17.25 -28.18
C THR A 2 15.13 -18.03 -27.28
N SER A 3 15.16 -19.38 -27.30
CA SER A 3 14.27 -20.23 -26.48
C SER A 3 14.54 -20.10 -24.97
N THR A 4 15.81 -19.99 -24.57
CA THR A 4 16.22 -19.91 -23.16
C THR A 4 15.77 -18.61 -22.49
N LYS A 5 15.71 -17.48 -23.22
CA LYS A 5 15.22 -16.20 -22.69
C LYS A 5 13.73 -16.24 -22.35
N PHE A 6 12.94 -16.95 -23.16
CA PHE A 6 11.49 -17.09 -22.93
C PHE A 6 11.20 -18.00 -21.74
N GLU A 7 11.94 -19.10 -21.57
CA GLU A 7 11.84 -19.94 -20.38
C GLU A 7 12.31 -19.20 -19.12
N TYR A 8 13.36 -18.39 -19.22
CA TYR A 8 13.84 -17.56 -18.12
C TYR A 8 12.80 -16.52 -17.69
N LEU A 9 12.19 -15.82 -18.64
CA LEU A 9 11.10 -14.88 -18.36
C LEU A 9 9.88 -15.56 -17.73
N ARG A 10 9.52 -16.76 -18.20
CA ARG A 10 8.41 -17.54 -17.64
C ARG A 10 8.72 -18.00 -16.22
N TYR A 11 9.97 -18.41 -15.97
CA TYR A 11 10.43 -18.79 -14.64
C TYR A 11 10.40 -17.61 -13.66
N ILE A 12 10.88 -16.43 -14.09
CA ILE A 12 10.82 -15.18 -13.32
C ILE A 12 9.37 -14.82 -12.97
N ALA A 13 8.47 -14.89 -13.95
CA ALA A 13 7.06 -14.57 -13.74
C ALA A 13 6.39 -15.52 -12.74
N ILE A 14 6.68 -16.83 -12.81
CA ILE A 14 6.13 -17.84 -11.89
C ILE A 14 6.63 -17.59 -10.46
N VAL A 15 7.93 -17.33 -10.28
CA VAL A 15 8.55 -17.05 -8.97
C VAL A 15 7.98 -15.76 -8.37
N LEU A 16 7.88 -14.70 -9.18
CA LEU A 16 7.31 -13.44 -8.73
C LEU A 16 5.84 -13.61 -8.35
N TYR A 17 5.06 -14.33 -9.14
CA TYR A 17 3.66 -14.63 -8.84
C TYR A 17 3.49 -15.44 -7.56
N THR A 18 4.29 -16.49 -7.33
CA THR A 18 4.20 -17.29 -6.10
C THR A 18 4.60 -16.50 -4.86
N LEU A 19 5.65 -15.65 -4.95
CA LEU A 19 6.04 -14.77 -3.86
C LEU A 19 4.92 -13.79 -3.52
N LEU A 20 4.40 -13.10 -4.55
CA LEU A 20 3.36 -12.09 -4.42
C LEU A 20 2.06 -12.72 -3.86
N ARG A 21 1.70 -13.92 -4.32
CA ARG A 21 0.55 -14.68 -3.78
C ARG A 21 0.74 -15.06 -2.32
N ARG A 22 1.93 -15.54 -1.93
CA ARG A 22 2.26 -15.86 -0.52
C ARG A 22 2.15 -14.62 0.35
N GLU A 23 2.64 -13.49 -0.13
CA GLU A 23 2.63 -12.22 0.58
C GLU A 23 1.22 -11.65 0.73
N ILE A 24 0.42 -11.73 -0.33
CA ILE A 24 -1.02 -11.40 -0.31
C ILE A 24 -1.76 -12.24 0.72
N LEU A 25 -1.61 -13.57 0.67
CA LEU A 25 -2.29 -14.46 1.60
C LEU A 25 -1.89 -14.18 3.05
N ARG A 26 -0.64 -13.81 3.29
CA ARG A 26 -0.13 -13.47 4.62
C ARG A 26 -0.83 -12.23 5.19
N PHE A 27 -0.89 -11.14 4.45
CA PHE A 27 -1.52 -9.92 4.97
C PHE A 27 -3.04 -10.02 4.99
N MET A 28 -3.65 -10.72 4.03
CA MET A 28 -5.11 -10.96 4.00
C MET A 28 -5.59 -11.72 5.23
N ARG A 29 -4.74 -12.53 5.86
CA ARG A 29 -5.08 -13.21 7.12
C ARG A 29 -5.21 -12.24 8.31
N ILE A 30 -4.56 -11.07 8.25
CA ILE A 30 -4.56 -10.04 9.30
C ILE A 30 -5.33 -8.79 8.80
N TRP A 31 -6.33 -8.99 7.95
CA TRP A 31 -7.10 -7.88 7.35
C TRP A 31 -7.74 -6.97 8.41
N ILE A 32 -8.23 -7.55 9.51
CA ILE A 32 -8.89 -6.78 10.58
C ILE A 32 -7.93 -5.83 11.30
N GLN A 33 -6.66 -6.16 11.49
CA GLN A 33 -5.74 -5.23 12.18
C GLN A 33 -5.14 -4.18 11.23
N THR A 34 -5.25 -4.42 9.93
CA THR A 34 -4.57 -3.61 8.91
C THR A 34 -5.53 -2.64 8.21
N LEU A 35 -6.78 -3.04 8.03
CA LEU A 35 -7.83 -2.25 7.37
C LEU A 35 -8.73 -1.51 8.36
N LEU A 36 -9.00 -2.12 9.52
CA LEU A 36 -9.95 -1.56 10.49
C LEU A 36 -9.43 -0.26 11.12
N PRO A 37 -8.16 -0.13 11.56
CA PRO A 37 -7.70 1.12 12.16
C PRO A 37 -7.76 2.32 11.20
N PRO A 38 -7.22 2.25 9.96
CA PRO A 38 -7.33 3.35 8.99
C PRO A 38 -8.77 3.67 8.58
N ALA A 39 -9.64 2.66 8.50
CA ALA A 39 -11.05 2.87 8.16
C ALA A 39 -11.79 3.61 9.27
N VAL A 40 -11.62 3.17 10.53
CA VAL A 40 -12.26 3.79 11.69
C VAL A 40 -11.76 5.22 11.90
N THR A 41 -10.44 5.45 11.82
CA THR A 41 -9.92 6.82 11.94
C THR A 41 -10.49 7.71 10.84
N THR A 42 -10.50 7.25 9.58
CA THR A 42 -11.06 8.05 8.48
C THR A 42 -12.55 8.33 8.66
N MET A 43 -13.34 7.36 9.14
CA MET A 43 -14.75 7.59 9.48
C MET A 43 -14.89 8.64 10.58
N LEU A 44 -14.13 8.54 11.68
CA LEU A 44 -14.15 9.51 12.76
C LEU A 44 -13.75 10.91 12.27
N TYR A 45 -12.68 11.00 11.47
CA TYR A 45 -12.27 12.25 10.84
C TYR A 45 -13.39 12.83 9.97
N CYS A 46 -14.04 12.01 9.13
CA CYS A 46 -15.16 12.47 8.30
C CYS A 46 -16.36 12.93 9.15
N VAL A 47 -16.73 12.22 10.20
CA VAL A 47 -17.86 12.63 11.07
C VAL A 47 -17.54 13.92 11.83
N ILE A 48 -16.37 13.98 12.48
CA ILE A 48 -15.97 15.14 13.28
C ILE A 48 -15.82 16.37 12.37
N PHE A 49 -15.08 16.27 11.28
CA PHE A 49 -14.84 17.43 10.41
C PHE A 49 -16.00 17.71 9.45
N GLY A 50 -16.85 16.73 9.17
CA GLY A 50 -18.06 16.91 8.35
C GLY A 50 -19.16 17.68 9.07
N GLU A 51 -19.59 17.21 10.24
CA GLU A 51 -20.68 17.85 10.97
C GLU A 51 -20.23 19.09 11.75
N LEU A 52 -19.06 19.04 12.39
CA LEU A 52 -18.62 20.10 13.31
C LEU A 52 -18.10 21.32 12.55
N VAL A 53 -17.33 21.10 11.48
CA VAL A 53 -16.68 22.16 10.70
C VAL A 53 -17.50 22.54 9.46
N GLY A 54 -18.25 21.60 8.86
CA GLY A 54 -19.17 21.90 7.76
C GLY A 54 -20.25 22.94 8.12
N ARG A 55 -20.67 23.01 9.39
CA ARG A 55 -21.57 24.06 9.91
C ARG A 55 -20.92 25.43 10.09
N GLN A 56 -19.59 25.50 10.27
CA GLN A 56 -18.86 26.75 10.50
C GLN A 56 -18.24 27.35 9.23
N LEU A 57 -17.99 26.53 8.20
CA LEU A 57 -17.26 26.92 6.98
C LEU A 57 -18.17 27.02 5.74
N THR A 58 -19.39 27.54 5.88
CA THR A 58 -20.25 27.93 4.76
C THR A 58 -19.68 29.16 4.06
N GLY A 59 -18.51 29.06 3.40
CA GLY A 59 -17.93 30.25 2.77
C GLY A 59 -16.51 30.21 2.20
N MET A 60 -15.81 29.08 2.11
CA MET A 60 -14.51 29.05 1.41
C MET A 60 -14.64 28.49 -0.02
N ARG A 61 -14.80 29.41 -0.98
CA ARG A 61 -14.45 29.20 -2.40
C ARG A 61 -15.16 28.04 -3.14
N GLY A 62 -16.39 27.70 -2.77
CA GLY A 62 -17.24 26.78 -3.56
C GLY A 62 -16.90 25.29 -3.46
N TYR A 63 -15.93 24.90 -2.62
CA TYR A 63 -15.63 23.50 -2.31
C TYR A 63 -15.85 23.24 -0.82
N THR A 64 -16.36 22.06 -0.49
CA THR A 64 -16.62 21.68 0.91
C THR A 64 -15.29 21.34 1.58
N TYR A 65 -15.06 21.77 2.82
CA TYR A 65 -13.84 21.45 3.59
C TYR A 65 -13.50 19.94 3.59
N MET A 66 -14.53 19.08 3.56
CA MET A 66 -14.37 17.63 3.44
C MET A 66 -13.67 17.21 2.13
N GLU A 67 -13.97 17.85 1.01
CA GLU A 67 -13.39 17.52 -0.30
C GLU A 67 -11.88 17.79 -0.35
N TYR A 68 -11.39 18.74 0.45
CA TYR A 68 -9.96 19.05 0.54
C TYR A 68 -9.19 18.08 1.44
N ILE A 69 -9.81 17.60 2.53
CA ILE A 69 -9.13 16.74 3.52
C ILE A 69 -9.12 15.27 3.13
N ILE A 70 -10.19 14.78 2.50
CA ILE A 70 -10.34 13.35 2.16
C ILE A 70 -9.14 12.81 1.34
N PRO A 71 -8.65 13.48 0.28
CA PRO A 71 -7.49 13.00 -0.47
C PRO A 71 -6.25 12.85 0.41
N GLY A 72 -6.03 13.77 1.34
CA GLY A 72 -4.94 13.70 2.31
C GLY A 72 -5.07 12.51 3.26
N LEU A 73 -6.27 12.22 3.75
CA LEU A 73 -6.54 11.05 4.60
C LEU A 73 -6.30 9.72 3.86
N ILE A 74 -6.74 9.63 2.60
CA ILE A 74 -6.50 8.46 1.74
C ILE A 74 -4.99 8.25 1.56
N LEU A 75 -4.25 9.33 1.22
CA LEU A 75 -2.81 9.26 1.04
C LEU A 75 -2.09 8.82 2.32
N MET A 76 -2.46 9.36 3.48
CA MET A 76 -1.87 8.95 4.76
C MET A 76 -2.07 7.45 5.04
N ALA A 77 -3.27 6.92 4.76
CA ALA A 77 -3.54 5.51 4.95
C ALA A 77 -2.70 4.62 4.01
N VAL A 78 -2.54 5.03 2.74
CA VAL A 78 -1.73 4.30 1.74
C VAL A 78 -0.25 4.34 2.08
N ILE A 79 0.27 5.51 2.47
CA ILE A 79 1.67 5.72 2.86
C ILE A 79 2.04 4.80 4.01
N THR A 80 1.29 4.88 5.11
CA THR A 80 1.56 4.13 6.34
C THR A 80 1.46 2.63 6.11
N ASN A 81 0.46 2.16 5.37
CA ASN A 81 0.28 0.72 5.12
C ASN A 81 1.29 0.16 4.14
N SER A 82 1.63 0.87 3.05
CA SER A 82 2.64 0.41 2.09
C SER A 82 4.00 0.31 2.77
N TYR A 83 4.40 1.36 3.48
CA TYR A 83 5.68 1.42 4.18
C TYR A 83 5.80 0.35 5.27
N SER A 84 4.84 0.29 6.20
CA SER A 84 4.87 -0.67 7.30
C SER A 84 4.88 -2.11 6.79
N ASN A 85 4.12 -2.41 5.72
CA ASN A 85 4.08 -3.76 5.17
C ASN A 85 5.42 -4.22 4.60
N VAL A 86 6.14 -3.35 3.87
CA VAL A 86 7.44 -3.73 3.29
C VAL A 86 8.49 -3.88 4.38
N VAL A 87 8.55 -2.96 5.34
CA VAL A 87 9.49 -3.04 6.46
C VAL A 87 9.28 -4.36 7.23
N THR A 88 8.04 -4.67 7.61
CA THR A 88 7.74 -5.90 8.37
C THR A 88 7.95 -7.16 7.53
N SER A 89 7.61 -7.16 6.24
CA SER A 89 7.78 -8.33 5.38
C SER A 89 9.25 -8.63 5.11
N PHE A 90 10.06 -7.59 4.84
CA PHE A 90 11.50 -7.74 4.69
C PHE A 90 12.17 -8.18 6.01
N TYR A 91 11.85 -7.52 7.11
CA TYR A 91 12.38 -7.84 8.43
C TYR A 91 12.04 -9.28 8.84
N SER A 92 10.78 -9.68 8.69
CA SER A 92 10.35 -11.04 9.04
C SER A 92 11.03 -12.12 8.20
N THR A 93 11.30 -11.86 6.92
CA THR A 93 12.02 -12.82 6.06
C THR A 93 13.47 -12.99 6.52
N ARG A 94 14.12 -11.88 6.94
CA ARG A 94 15.43 -11.90 7.59
C ARG A 94 15.43 -12.63 8.93
N PHE A 95 14.42 -12.39 9.77
CA PHE A 95 14.35 -12.94 11.12
C PHE A 95 14.12 -14.46 11.13
N HIS A 96 13.36 -14.99 10.17
CA HIS A 96 13.06 -16.42 10.08
C HIS A 96 14.18 -17.25 9.40
N LYS A 97 15.36 -16.67 9.11
CA LYS A 97 16.41 -17.28 8.28
C LYS A 97 15.95 -17.77 6.89
N ASN A 98 14.73 -17.46 6.48
CA ASN A 98 14.21 -17.76 5.13
C ASN A 98 15.05 -17.08 4.02
N ILE A 99 15.80 -16.02 4.34
CA ILE A 99 16.76 -15.43 3.39
C ILE A 99 17.82 -16.47 2.97
N GLU A 100 18.28 -17.33 3.88
CA GLU A 100 19.27 -18.37 3.55
C GLU A 100 18.65 -19.43 2.62
N GLU A 101 17.44 -19.93 2.92
CA GLU A 101 16.72 -20.87 2.02
C GLU A 101 16.42 -20.26 0.64
N MET A 102 16.09 -18.96 0.60
CA MET A 102 15.88 -18.24 -0.66
C MET A 102 17.17 -17.97 -1.43
N LEU A 103 18.32 -17.79 -0.76
CA LEU A 103 19.64 -17.65 -1.38
C LEU A 103 20.19 -18.98 -1.90
N ILE A 104 19.81 -20.11 -1.26
CA ILE A 104 20.17 -21.47 -1.71
C ILE A 104 19.35 -21.84 -2.96
N SER A 105 18.11 -21.36 -3.06
CA SER A 105 17.40 -21.36 -4.33
C SER A 105 18.09 -20.36 -5.29
N PRO A 106 18.31 -20.68 -6.57
CA PRO A 106 18.92 -19.77 -7.53
C PRO A 106 17.94 -18.66 -7.96
N MET A 107 17.45 -17.87 -6.99
CA MET A 107 16.57 -16.74 -7.20
C MET A 107 17.39 -15.44 -7.27
N PRO A 108 17.31 -14.70 -8.39
CA PRO A 108 17.94 -13.39 -8.48
C PRO A 108 17.43 -12.41 -7.42
N ALA A 109 18.35 -11.75 -6.71
CA ALA A 109 18.04 -10.82 -5.62
C ALA A 109 17.09 -9.68 -6.02
N TYR A 110 17.14 -9.23 -7.28
CA TYR A 110 16.25 -8.17 -7.78
C TYR A 110 14.78 -8.61 -7.85
N ILE A 111 14.50 -9.89 -8.09
CA ILE A 111 13.12 -10.43 -8.14
C ILE A 111 12.53 -10.46 -6.74
N LEU A 112 13.36 -10.80 -5.76
CA LEU A 112 12.97 -10.79 -4.35
C LEU A 112 12.56 -9.38 -3.92
N MET A 113 13.40 -8.38 -4.22
CA MET A 113 13.11 -6.98 -3.91
C MET A 113 11.82 -6.51 -4.62
N LEU A 114 11.66 -6.83 -5.90
CA LEU A 114 10.44 -6.49 -6.65
C LEU A 114 9.19 -7.14 -6.07
N GLY A 115 9.27 -8.39 -5.61
CA GLY A 115 8.16 -9.08 -4.98
C GLY A 115 7.73 -8.43 -3.66
N PHE A 116 8.67 -8.02 -2.81
CA PHE A 116 8.37 -7.27 -1.58
C PHE A 116 7.76 -5.90 -1.87
N ILE A 117 8.31 -5.16 -2.85
CA ILE A 117 7.75 -3.87 -3.26
C ILE A 117 6.33 -4.05 -3.78
N ALA A 118 6.10 -5.03 -4.65
CA ALA A 118 4.77 -5.30 -5.21
C ALA A 118 3.77 -5.77 -4.13
N GLY A 119 4.21 -6.56 -3.14
CA GLY A 119 3.41 -6.94 -1.98
C GLY A 119 3.01 -5.75 -1.10
N GLY A 120 3.96 -4.83 -0.86
CA GLY A 120 3.74 -3.54 -0.20
C GLY A 120 2.71 -2.67 -0.91
N MET A 121 2.91 -2.47 -2.21
CA MET A 121 2.00 -1.71 -3.06
C MET A 121 0.59 -2.30 -3.06
N ALA A 122 0.47 -3.64 -3.23
CA ALA A 122 -0.83 -4.31 -3.26
C ALA A 122 -1.63 -4.05 -1.98
N ARG A 123 -1.02 -4.18 -0.80
CA ARG A 123 -1.70 -3.91 0.46
C ARG A 123 -2.04 -2.42 0.63
N GLY A 124 -1.11 -1.52 0.31
CA GLY A 124 -1.34 -0.08 0.35
C GLY A 124 -2.52 0.37 -0.51
N LEU A 125 -2.63 -0.20 -1.72
CA LEU A 125 -3.74 0.04 -2.63
C LEU A 125 -5.07 -0.52 -2.09
N VAL A 126 -5.07 -1.73 -1.51
CA VAL A 126 -6.29 -2.30 -0.91
C VAL A 126 -6.79 -1.41 0.23
N VAL A 127 -5.90 -0.94 1.12
CA VAL A 127 -6.29 -0.03 2.20
C VAL A 127 -6.77 1.31 1.65
N GLY A 128 -6.05 1.88 0.68
CA GLY A 128 -6.46 3.12 0.00
C GLY A 128 -7.83 3.02 -0.63
N LEU A 129 -8.14 1.90 -1.30
CA LEU A 129 -9.46 1.62 -1.87
C LEU A 129 -10.54 1.53 -0.79
N VAL A 130 -10.28 0.84 0.33
CA VAL A 130 -11.25 0.78 1.43
C VAL A 130 -11.53 2.17 2.00
N VAL A 131 -10.49 2.97 2.23
CA VAL A 131 -10.65 4.34 2.73
C VAL A 131 -11.41 5.19 1.71
N TRP A 132 -11.12 5.05 0.41
CA TRP A 132 -11.82 5.73 -0.67
C TRP A 132 -13.32 5.39 -0.70
N PHE A 133 -13.68 4.10 -0.60
CA PHE A 133 -15.09 3.66 -0.51
C PHE A 133 -15.79 4.22 0.74
N VAL A 134 -15.10 4.23 1.88
CA VAL A 134 -15.64 4.81 3.12
C VAL A 134 -15.90 6.30 2.95
N SER A 135 -14.95 7.05 2.40
CA SER A 135 -15.08 8.49 2.20
C SER A 135 -16.19 8.85 1.22
N MET A 136 -16.45 8.02 0.20
CA MET A 136 -17.55 8.23 -0.75
C MET A 136 -18.94 8.18 -0.09
N SER A 137 -19.09 7.46 1.02
CA SER A 137 -20.35 7.44 1.79
C SER A 137 -20.59 8.72 2.60
N PHE A 138 -19.55 9.51 2.89
CA PHE A 138 -19.64 10.72 3.71
C PHE A 138 -19.59 12.02 2.89
N ALA A 139 -18.95 12.02 1.72
CA ALA A 139 -18.86 13.20 0.86
C ALA A 139 -18.90 12.83 -0.62
N THR A 140 -19.60 13.63 -1.41
CA THR A 140 -19.49 13.61 -2.88
C THR A 140 -18.13 14.19 -3.26
N LEU A 141 -17.19 13.32 -3.60
CA LEU A 141 -15.86 13.75 -4.03
C LEU A 141 -15.94 14.22 -5.49
N PRO A 142 -15.65 15.50 -5.78
CA PRO A 142 -15.45 15.95 -7.15
C PRO A 142 -14.05 15.48 -7.57
N PHE A 143 -13.89 14.20 -7.90
CA PHE A 143 -12.67 13.74 -8.59
C PHE A 143 -12.78 14.17 -10.04
N PRO A 144 -12.07 15.22 -10.50
CA PRO A 144 -12.17 15.66 -11.88
C PRO A 144 -11.57 14.61 -12.82
N ASN A 145 -10.59 13.84 -12.33
CA ASN A 145 -9.88 12.80 -13.06
C ASN A 145 -9.51 11.62 -12.14
N LEU A 146 -10.34 10.57 -12.13
CA LEU A 146 -10.06 9.30 -11.43
C LEU A 146 -8.70 8.70 -11.83
N GLY A 147 -8.27 8.88 -13.08
CA GLY A 147 -6.99 8.38 -13.57
C GLY A 147 -5.78 9.01 -12.87
N LEU A 148 -5.81 10.31 -12.58
CA LEU A 148 -4.72 11.01 -11.90
C LEU A 148 -4.62 10.57 -10.44
N THR A 149 -5.75 10.43 -9.76
CA THR A 149 -5.79 9.93 -8.37
C THR A 149 -5.22 8.52 -8.27
N LEU A 150 -5.54 7.65 -9.22
CA LEU A 150 -5.05 6.27 -9.23
C LEU A 150 -3.55 6.21 -9.56
N GLN A 151 -3.07 7.07 -10.45
CA GLN A 151 -1.64 7.22 -10.75
C GLN A 151 -0.85 7.75 -9.55
N GLU A 152 -1.35 8.77 -8.85
CA GLU A 152 -0.73 9.28 -7.63
C GLU A 152 -0.67 8.20 -6.55
N LEU A 153 -1.78 7.47 -6.31
CA LEU A 153 -1.81 6.36 -5.37
C LEU A 153 -0.77 5.28 -5.69
N LEU A 154 -0.64 4.92 -6.97
CA LEU A 154 0.37 3.97 -7.43
C LEU A 154 1.79 4.48 -7.19
N LEU A 155 2.08 5.73 -7.58
CA LEU A 155 3.40 6.33 -7.41
C LEU A 155 3.78 6.47 -5.92
N THR A 156 2.87 6.96 -5.09
CA THR A 156 3.08 7.10 -3.65
C THR A 156 3.28 5.75 -2.99
N SER A 157 2.45 4.74 -3.31
CA SER A 157 2.63 3.39 -2.77
C SER A 157 3.96 2.78 -3.19
N ALA A 158 4.41 2.99 -4.44
CA ALA A 158 5.70 2.53 -4.93
C ALA A 158 6.87 3.22 -4.21
N MET A 159 6.83 4.56 -4.11
CA MET A 159 7.87 5.34 -3.41
C MET A 159 8.03 4.92 -1.96
N PHE A 160 6.93 4.78 -1.22
CA PHE A 160 6.97 4.38 0.19
C PHE A 160 7.28 2.90 0.39
N SER A 161 6.93 2.04 -0.57
CA SER A 161 7.37 0.64 -0.56
C SER A 161 8.89 0.53 -0.72
N ILE A 162 9.48 1.32 -1.63
CA ILE A 162 10.94 1.39 -1.79
C ILE A 162 11.60 1.98 -0.54
N ALA A 163 11.05 3.05 0.02
CA ALA A 163 11.55 3.64 1.27
C ALA A 163 11.50 2.63 2.43
N GLY A 164 10.42 1.86 2.53
CA GLY A 164 10.28 0.77 3.51
C GLY A 164 11.28 -0.35 3.29
N LEU A 165 11.59 -0.69 2.04
CA LEU A 165 12.62 -1.69 1.71
C LEU A 165 14.01 -1.20 2.14
N ILE A 166 14.37 0.04 1.79
CA ILE A 166 15.66 0.65 2.17
C ILE A 166 15.81 0.67 3.69
N ASN A 167 14.76 1.07 4.41
CA ASN A 167 14.80 1.05 5.87
C ASN A 167 14.89 -0.39 6.43
N GLY A 168 14.13 -1.33 5.88
CA GLY A 168 14.20 -2.75 6.26
C GLY A 168 15.60 -3.36 6.08
N ILE A 169 16.36 -2.91 5.06
CA ILE A 169 17.75 -3.32 4.83
C ILE A 169 18.68 -2.74 5.90
N TYR A 170 18.53 -1.46 6.23
CA TYR A 170 19.37 -0.77 7.22
C TYR A 170 19.02 -1.12 8.67
N ALA A 171 17.78 -1.52 8.95
CA ALA A 171 17.31 -1.84 10.29
C ALA A 171 18.10 -3.02 10.88
N ARG A 172 18.83 -2.77 11.97
CA ARG A 172 19.56 -3.80 12.72
C ARG A 172 18.72 -4.43 13.84
N THR A 173 17.68 -3.73 14.30
CA THR A 173 16.71 -4.13 15.32
C THR A 173 15.35 -3.48 15.03
N PHE A 174 14.24 -4.05 15.54
CA PHE A 174 12.83 -3.68 15.31
C PHE A 174 12.54 -2.17 15.31
#